data_AF-A0A2D4SN67-F1
#
_entry.id   AF-A0A2D4SN67-F1
#
_cell.length_a   1.000
_cell.length_b   1.000
_cell.length_c   1.000
_cell.angle_alpha   90.00
_cell.angle_beta   90.00
_cell.angle_gamma   90.00
#
_symmetry.space_group_name_H-M   'P 1'
#
loop_
_entity.id
_entity.type
_entity.pdbx_description
1 polymer ?
#
loop_
_entity_poly.entity_id
_entity_poly.type
_entity_poly.pdbx_seq_one_letter_code
_entity_poly.pdbx_strand_id
1 'polypeptide(L)'
;MFDVIYGPTIQRSAQSVLRSRQFGQRILGHKLRNEQQVVQALLDSKERLFFAEQGQIGGWKFLEQRILGGINVAMNVQIFDDGTWTNPSVHTYPFDGTLLFCPGPLLSRPDCWDYKFIVSDGRIDRGNYAAVLEERILPLFLYVQETASEPALVCLPGLGCGMFAGSFKGMIDHLFIQTVQDILQRHRDRLTNIAMVYHYAYGPYQSELRYEEQISDTLRFVQWRNGPSMLSRPSVIDSAFEDDTPLYKFVAWDHFSWPGNDFFANSRQTDDGVSAAAT
;
A
#
# COMPACT_ATOMS: atom_id res chain seq x y z
N MET A 1 1.88 18.42 0.23
CA MET A 1 0.80 18.22 1.23
C MET A 1 0.29 16.80 1.01
N PHE A 2 0.00 16.05 2.05
CA PHE A 2 -0.43 14.65 1.93
C PHE A 2 -1.70 14.41 2.74
N ASP A 3 -2.53 13.48 2.27
CA ASP A 3 -3.75 13.07 2.95
C ASP A 3 -3.50 11.81 3.77
N VAL A 4 -3.97 11.80 5.02
CA VAL A 4 -3.88 10.64 5.91
C VAL A 4 -5.19 9.87 5.83
N ILE A 5 -5.13 8.60 5.43
CA ILE A 5 -6.30 7.79 5.07
C ILE A 5 -6.32 6.50 5.90
N TYR A 6 -7.41 6.22 6.59
CA TYR A 6 -7.57 4.99 7.38
C TYR A 6 -9.06 4.67 7.62
N GLY A 7 -9.36 3.38 7.80
CA GLY A 7 -10.73 2.91 7.97
C GLY A 7 -11.29 3.02 9.40
N PRO A 8 -12.60 2.72 9.58
CA PRO A 8 -13.29 2.81 10.87
C PRO A 8 -12.66 1.94 11.99
N THR A 9 -12.03 0.82 11.63
CA THR A 9 -11.41 -0.05 12.63
C THR A 9 -10.11 0.56 13.20
N ILE A 10 -9.34 1.27 12.38
CA ILE A 10 -8.17 2.03 12.84
C ILE A 10 -8.61 3.21 13.70
N GLN A 11 -9.67 3.91 13.30
CA GLN A 11 -10.29 4.95 14.10
C GLN A 11 -10.68 4.45 15.50
N ARG A 12 -11.36 3.30 15.59
CA ARG A 12 -11.72 2.67 16.88
C ARG A 12 -10.48 2.30 17.71
N SER A 13 -9.42 1.83 17.06
CA SER A 13 -8.17 1.47 17.72
C SER A 13 -7.47 2.70 18.30
N ALA A 14 -7.38 3.79 17.55
CA ALA A 14 -6.84 5.07 18.03
C ALA A 14 -7.66 5.63 19.21
N GLN A 15 -9.00 5.53 19.15
CA GLN A 15 -9.86 5.88 20.30
C GLN A 15 -9.64 4.97 21.51
N SER A 16 -9.30 3.70 21.32
CA SER A 16 -8.98 2.76 22.40
C SER A 16 -7.65 3.11 23.07
N VAL A 17 -6.62 3.44 22.28
CA VAL A 17 -5.34 3.96 22.77
C VAL A 17 -5.56 5.25 23.59
N LEU A 18 -6.36 6.19 23.07
CA LEU A 18 -6.70 7.43 23.77
C LEU A 18 -7.40 7.19 25.11
N ARG A 19 -8.38 6.27 25.15
CA ARG A 19 -9.17 5.96 26.34
C ARG A 19 -8.36 5.23 27.41
N SER A 20 -7.56 4.24 26.99
CA SER A 20 -6.73 3.46 27.92
C SER A 20 -5.57 4.28 28.52
N ARG A 21 -5.15 5.35 27.84
CA ARG A 21 -3.95 6.15 28.19
C ARG A 21 -2.67 5.32 28.25
N GLN A 22 -2.69 4.12 27.66
CA GLN A 22 -1.56 3.21 27.65
C GLN A 22 -0.70 3.48 26.42
N PHE A 23 0.05 4.56 26.43
CA PHE A 23 0.95 4.92 25.33
C PHE A 23 2.27 4.15 25.38
N GLY A 24 2.82 3.83 24.22
CA GLY A 24 4.21 3.43 24.03
C GLY A 24 5.14 4.61 24.20
N GLN A 25 6.44 4.32 24.39
CA GLN A 25 7.46 5.34 24.65
C GLN A 25 7.55 6.38 23.53
N ARG A 26 7.29 5.97 22.28
CA ARG A 26 7.45 6.81 21.08
C ARG A 26 6.45 7.96 21.00
N ILE A 27 5.30 7.85 21.67
CA ILE A 27 4.29 8.91 21.73
C ILE A 27 3.97 9.34 23.17
N LEU A 28 4.75 8.84 24.14
CA LEU A 28 4.61 9.20 25.55
C LEU A 28 4.97 10.68 25.73
N GLY A 29 4.12 11.42 26.46
CA GLY A 29 4.30 12.85 26.70
C GLY A 29 3.57 13.77 25.71
N HIS A 30 3.04 13.23 24.61
CA HIS A 30 2.14 14.00 23.74
C HIS A 30 0.82 14.32 24.47
N LYS A 31 0.32 15.55 24.29
CA LYS A 31 -0.97 15.99 24.85
C LYS A 31 -2.13 15.58 23.93
N LEU A 32 -2.48 14.29 23.98
CA LEU A 32 -3.49 13.68 23.12
C LEU A 32 -4.91 13.83 23.71
N ARG A 33 -5.83 14.42 22.94
CA ARG A 33 -7.21 14.72 23.35
C ARG A 33 -8.27 14.12 22.43
N ASN A 34 -7.92 13.84 21.18
CA ASN A 34 -8.81 13.22 20.20
C ASN A 34 -8.04 12.18 19.37
N GLU A 35 -8.79 11.49 18.51
CA GLU A 35 -8.29 10.41 17.68
C GLU A 35 -7.30 10.89 16.62
N GLN A 36 -7.56 12.04 15.98
CA GLN A 36 -6.66 12.65 15.00
C GLN A 36 -5.29 12.95 15.58
N GLN A 37 -5.22 13.44 16.83
CA GLN A 37 -3.96 13.70 17.51
C GLN A 37 -3.18 12.42 17.82
N VAL A 38 -3.87 11.30 18.10
CA VAL A 38 -3.21 9.99 18.27
C VAL A 38 -2.59 9.54 16.95
N VAL A 39 -3.35 9.62 15.86
CA VAL A 39 -2.87 9.27 14.52
C VAL A 39 -1.69 10.15 14.12
N GLN A 40 -1.78 11.47 14.32
CA GLN A 40 -0.67 12.38 14.02
C GLN A 40 0.57 12.07 14.85
N ALA A 41 0.43 11.86 16.17
CA ALA A 41 1.58 11.53 17.02
C ALA A 41 2.23 10.19 16.62
N LEU A 42 1.44 9.21 16.19
CA LEU A 42 1.97 7.96 15.67
C LEU A 42 2.71 8.17 14.35
N LEU A 43 2.17 8.95 13.41
CA LEU A 43 2.87 9.31 12.18
C LEU A 43 4.18 10.05 12.44
N ASP A 44 4.16 11.05 13.32
CA ASP A 44 5.34 11.85 13.70
C ASP A 44 6.42 10.99 14.38
N SER A 45 6.02 9.86 14.96
CA SER A 45 6.95 8.95 15.62
C SER A 45 7.73 8.04 14.67
N LYS A 46 7.27 7.90 13.41
CA LYS A 46 7.92 7.08 12.36
C LYS A 46 9.29 7.67 12.04
N GLU A 47 10.25 6.80 11.71
CA GLU A 47 11.60 7.20 11.33
C GLU A 47 11.68 7.44 9.82
N ARG A 48 12.65 8.21 9.33
CA ARG A 48 12.77 8.45 7.88
C ARG A 48 13.08 7.18 7.11
N LEU A 49 14.05 6.43 7.62
CA LEU A 49 14.51 5.15 7.10
C LEU A 49 14.29 4.12 8.21
N PHE A 50 13.52 3.07 7.93
CA PHE A 50 13.30 1.98 8.87
C PHE A 50 13.08 0.66 8.12
N PHE A 51 13.95 -0.31 8.35
CA PHE A 51 13.79 -1.66 7.81
C PHE A 51 12.84 -2.46 8.69
N ALA A 52 11.53 -2.41 8.42
CA ALA A 52 10.50 -2.99 9.29
C ALA A 52 10.71 -4.48 9.60
N GLU A 53 11.34 -5.24 8.70
CA GLU A 53 11.66 -6.65 8.83
C GLU A 53 12.75 -6.97 9.86
N GLN A 54 13.62 -6.01 10.21
CA GLN A 54 14.81 -6.25 11.06
C GLN A 54 15.02 -5.16 12.14
N GLY A 55 14.46 -3.97 11.97
CA GLY A 55 14.62 -2.83 12.85
C GLY A 55 14.08 -3.05 14.27
N GLN A 56 14.51 -2.23 15.22
CA GLN A 56 14.02 -2.32 16.60
C GLN A 56 12.65 -1.64 16.72
N ILE A 57 11.58 -2.43 16.65
CA ILE A 57 10.19 -1.95 16.79
C ILE A 57 9.81 -1.60 18.24
N GLY A 58 10.77 -1.69 19.17
CA GLY A 58 10.60 -1.31 20.57
C GLY A 58 10.23 0.17 20.70
N GLY A 59 9.32 0.46 21.63
CA GLY A 59 8.82 1.82 21.88
C GLY A 59 7.42 2.08 21.32
N TRP A 60 6.98 1.33 20.30
CA TRP A 60 5.57 1.22 19.92
C TRP A 60 4.93 0.01 20.58
N LYS A 61 3.77 0.21 21.18
CA LYS A 61 2.95 -0.88 21.70
C LYS A 61 2.24 -1.63 20.59
N PHE A 62 1.76 -2.82 20.91
CA PHE A 62 1.10 -3.71 19.97
C PHE A 62 -0.09 -3.07 19.23
N LEU A 63 -0.95 -2.34 19.96
CA LEU A 63 -2.07 -1.63 19.35
C LEU A 63 -1.63 -0.41 18.53
N GLU A 64 -0.51 0.21 18.86
CA GLU A 64 0.08 1.31 18.09
C GLU A 64 0.68 0.80 16.77
N GLN A 65 1.36 -0.35 16.80
CA GLN A 65 1.83 -1.04 15.59
C GLN A 65 0.67 -1.38 14.66
N ARG A 66 -0.44 -1.90 15.22
CA ARG A 66 -1.69 -2.13 14.46
C ARG A 66 -2.18 -0.87 13.75
N ILE A 67 -2.27 0.24 14.50
CA ILE A 67 -2.74 1.52 13.96
C ILE A 67 -1.79 2.00 12.86
N LEU A 68 -0.48 1.98 13.11
CA LEU A 68 0.55 2.37 12.15
C LEU A 68 0.52 1.57 10.85
N GLY A 69 0.22 0.27 10.92
CA GLY A 69 0.03 -0.57 9.72
C GLY A 69 -1.27 -0.26 8.97
N GLY A 70 -2.26 0.32 9.64
CA GLY A 70 -3.55 0.68 9.03
C GLY A 70 -3.68 2.13 8.58
N ILE A 71 -2.65 2.96 8.81
CA ILE A 71 -2.59 4.33 8.31
C ILE A 71 -1.93 4.31 6.94
N ASN A 72 -2.66 4.83 5.96
CA ASN A 72 -2.16 5.06 4.62
C ASN A 72 -1.93 6.56 4.38
N VAL A 73 -1.16 6.87 3.35
CA VAL A 73 -0.90 8.25 2.91
C VAL A 73 -1.14 8.38 1.40
N ALA A 74 -1.89 9.39 0.98
CA ALA A 74 -2.00 9.76 -0.44
C ALA A 74 -1.26 11.08 -0.73
N MET A 75 -0.54 11.12 -1.85
CA MET A 75 0.27 12.25 -2.27
C MET A 75 0.13 12.50 -3.76
N ASN A 76 -0.29 13.71 -4.12
CA ASN A 76 -0.17 14.18 -5.51
C ASN A 76 1.31 14.46 -5.80
N VAL A 77 1.78 13.94 -6.93
CA VAL A 77 3.19 13.98 -7.33
C VAL A 77 3.32 14.27 -8.82
N GLN A 78 4.52 14.64 -9.24
CA GLN A 78 4.91 14.69 -10.63
C GLN A 78 5.79 13.48 -10.95
N ILE A 79 5.43 12.69 -11.96
CA ILE A 79 6.10 11.43 -12.31
C ILE A 79 7.18 11.69 -13.36
N PHE A 80 8.43 11.44 -13.02
CA PHE A 80 9.60 11.73 -13.87
C PHE A 80 10.09 10.52 -14.69
N ASP A 81 9.93 9.29 -14.18
CA ASP A 81 10.31 8.06 -14.87
C ASP A 81 9.26 6.94 -14.72
N ASP A 82 9.42 5.86 -15.48
CA ASP A 82 8.46 4.75 -15.52
C ASP A 82 8.40 3.89 -14.25
N GLY A 83 9.25 4.12 -13.25
CA GLY A 83 9.29 3.37 -12.01
C GLY A 83 9.98 2.00 -12.13
N THR A 84 10.70 1.72 -13.21
CA THR A 84 11.48 0.48 -13.35
C THR A 84 12.70 0.52 -12.43
N TRP A 85 13.03 -0.57 -11.75
CA TRP A 85 14.08 -0.60 -10.71
C TRP A 85 15.48 -0.30 -11.25
N THR A 86 15.79 -0.76 -12.46
CA THR A 86 17.09 -0.61 -13.13
C THR A 86 16.91 0.01 -14.50
N ASN A 87 17.73 1.01 -14.84
CA ASN A 87 17.70 1.73 -16.12
C ASN A 87 16.28 2.24 -16.48
N PRO A 88 15.67 3.09 -15.63
CA PRO A 88 14.30 3.56 -15.87
C PRO A 88 14.20 4.40 -17.13
N SER A 89 13.06 4.30 -17.80
CA SER A 89 12.75 5.17 -18.94
C SER A 89 12.25 6.50 -18.41
N VAL A 90 13.01 7.57 -18.65
CA VAL A 90 12.64 8.94 -18.24
C VAL A 90 11.56 9.46 -19.18
N HIS A 91 10.50 10.04 -18.61
CA HIS A 91 9.45 10.67 -19.39
C HIS A 91 9.95 12.00 -19.97
N THR A 92 9.83 12.18 -21.28
CA THR A 92 10.19 13.46 -21.93
C THR A 92 9.48 14.64 -21.30
N TYR A 93 8.20 14.44 -20.93
CA TYR A 93 7.39 15.38 -20.18
C TYR A 93 6.88 14.66 -18.94
N PRO A 94 7.33 15.04 -17.74
CA PRO A 94 6.76 14.55 -16.50
C PRO A 94 5.27 14.88 -16.43
N PHE A 95 4.48 14.03 -15.80
CA PHE A 95 3.02 14.17 -15.73
C PHE A 95 2.52 13.95 -14.30
N ASP A 96 1.33 14.45 -13.99
CA ASP A 96 0.78 14.36 -12.65
C ASP A 96 0.20 12.96 -12.37
N GLY A 97 0.30 12.54 -11.11
CA GLY A 97 -0.35 11.33 -10.61
C GLY A 97 -0.44 11.35 -9.09
N THR A 98 -0.98 10.28 -8.52
CA THR A 98 -1.15 10.15 -7.07
C THR A 98 -0.51 8.86 -6.56
N LEU A 99 0.42 8.97 -5.61
CA LEU A 99 0.96 7.83 -4.88
C LEU A 99 0.10 7.52 -3.65
N LEU A 100 -0.22 6.25 -3.45
CA LEU A 100 -1.02 5.71 -2.36
C LEU A 100 -0.17 4.76 -1.51
N PHE A 101 0.54 5.30 -0.52
CA PHE A 101 1.40 4.53 0.37
C PHE A 101 0.57 3.66 1.32
N CYS A 102 0.69 2.34 1.15
CA CYS A 102 -0.10 1.35 1.87
C CYS A 102 0.81 0.33 2.55
N PRO A 103 0.83 0.25 3.90
CA PRO A 103 1.66 -0.71 4.60
C PRO A 103 1.26 -2.16 4.27
N GLY A 104 2.19 -2.95 3.72
CA GLY A 104 1.97 -4.38 3.50
C GLY A 104 1.93 -5.18 4.82
N PRO A 105 1.28 -6.36 4.87
CA PRO A 105 1.36 -7.22 6.05
C PRO A 105 2.80 -7.62 6.40
N LEU A 106 3.24 -7.37 7.64
CA LEU A 106 4.59 -7.69 8.11
C LEU A 106 4.64 -9.09 8.73
N LEU A 107 5.01 -10.10 7.93
CA LEU A 107 5.01 -11.52 8.29
C LEU A 107 6.41 -12.12 8.47
N SER A 108 7.47 -11.32 8.29
CA SER A 108 8.85 -11.71 8.57
C SER A 108 9.20 -11.64 10.06
N ARG A 109 8.30 -11.12 10.89
CA ARG A 109 8.57 -10.79 12.30
C ARG A 109 7.54 -11.36 13.27
N PRO A 110 7.86 -12.43 14.01
CA PRO A 110 6.95 -13.04 14.99
C PRO A 110 6.53 -12.15 16.17
N ASP A 111 7.28 -11.07 16.43
CA ASP A 111 7.06 -10.15 17.54
C ASP A 111 6.09 -9.00 17.22
N CYS A 112 5.72 -8.80 15.94
CA CYS A 112 4.87 -7.69 15.51
C CYS A 112 3.36 -8.02 15.50
N TRP A 113 2.53 -6.99 15.37
CA TRP A 113 1.06 -7.14 15.36
C TRP A 113 0.54 -8.06 14.26
N ASP A 114 0.95 -7.78 13.02
CA ASP A 114 0.47 -8.50 11.83
C ASP A 114 0.72 -10.00 11.94
N TYR A 115 1.95 -10.40 12.31
CA TYR A 115 2.29 -11.81 12.45
C TYR A 115 1.42 -12.51 13.48
N LYS A 116 1.26 -11.98 14.71
CA LYS A 116 0.47 -12.69 15.73
C LYS A 116 -1.02 -12.69 15.45
N PHE A 117 -1.51 -11.76 14.64
CA PHE A 117 -2.92 -11.73 14.23
C PHE A 117 -3.18 -12.69 13.06
N ILE A 118 -2.27 -12.73 12.08
CA ILE A 118 -2.45 -13.48 10.84
C ILE A 118 -1.93 -14.91 10.94
N VAL A 119 -0.91 -15.17 11.75
CA VAL A 119 -0.24 -16.47 11.83
C VAL A 119 -0.66 -17.20 13.11
N SER A 120 -1.23 -18.39 12.95
CA SER A 120 -1.49 -19.33 14.05
C SER A 120 -0.82 -20.66 13.75
N ASP A 121 -0.09 -21.22 14.73
CA ASP A 121 0.64 -22.50 14.59
C ASP A 121 1.54 -22.57 13.35
N GLY A 122 2.19 -21.46 13.02
CA GLY A 122 3.08 -21.34 11.86
C GLY A 122 2.37 -21.35 10.50
N ARG A 123 1.04 -21.21 10.49
CA ARG A 123 0.22 -21.17 9.27
C ARG A 123 -0.52 -19.84 9.16
N ILE A 124 -0.71 -19.38 7.93
CA ILE A 124 -1.51 -18.19 7.63
C ILE A 124 -2.99 -18.52 7.83
N ASP A 125 -3.64 -17.81 8.73
CA ASP A 125 -5.08 -17.67 8.77
C ASP A 125 -5.50 -16.76 7.61
N ARG A 126 -6.14 -17.35 6.60
CA ARG A 126 -6.57 -16.64 5.38
C ARG A 126 -7.62 -15.57 5.67
N GLY A 127 -8.50 -15.81 6.64
CA GLY A 127 -9.54 -14.85 7.02
C GLY A 127 -8.94 -13.61 7.68
N ASN A 128 -7.99 -13.80 8.60
CA ASN A 128 -7.30 -12.69 9.24
C ASN A 128 -6.40 -11.94 8.26
N TYR A 129 -5.71 -12.65 7.36
CA TYR A 129 -4.94 -12.01 6.27
C TYR A 129 -5.84 -11.13 5.39
N ALA A 130 -6.97 -11.67 4.95
CA ALA A 130 -7.94 -10.93 4.13
C ALA A 130 -8.50 -9.71 4.85
N ALA A 131 -8.84 -9.84 6.13
CA ALA A 131 -9.34 -8.73 6.93
C ALA A 131 -8.30 -7.61 7.09
N VAL A 132 -7.02 -7.94 7.26
CA VAL A 132 -5.94 -6.94 7.35
C VAL A 132 -5.73 -6.23 6.02
N LEU A 133 -5.71 -6.95 4.89
CA LEU A 133 -5.57 -6.32 3.58
C LEU A 133 -6.77 -5.43 3.25
N GLU A 134 -8.00 -5.91 3.50
CA GLU A 134 -9.21 -5.13 3.26
C GLU A 134 -9.25 -3.85 4.10
N GLU A 135 -8.87 -3.93 5.39
CA GLU A 135 -8.77 -2.77 6.28
C GLU A 135 -7.82 -1.69 5.76
N ARG A 136 -6.76 -2.09 5.04
CA ARG A 136 -5.72 -1.18 4.54
C ARG A 136 -5.99 -0.65 3.14
N ILE A 137 -6.39 -1.53 2.22
CA ILE A 137 -6.53 -1.21 0.80
C ILE A 137 -7.88 -0.56 0.49
N LEU A 138 -8.98 -1.01 1.12
CA LEU A 138 -10.31 -0.48 0.80
C LEU A 138 -10.42 1.04 1.03
N PRO A 139 -9.92 1.63 2.13
CA PRO A 139 -9.93 3.08 2.30
C PRO A 139 -9.25 3.84 1.15
N LEU A 140 -8.20 3.28 0.55
CA LEU A 140 -7.50 3.89 -0.57
C LEU A 140 -8.30 3.78 -1.87
N PHE A 141 -8.96 2.64 -2.15
CA PHE A 141 -9.87 2.56 -3.29
C PHE A 141 -11.05 3.53 -3.17
N LEU A 142 -11.59 3.70 -1.96
CA LEU A 142 -12.64 4.69 -1.71
C LEU A 142 -12.13 6.13 -1.86
N TYR A 143 -10.88 6.40 -1.49
CA TYR A 143 -10.25 7.68 -1.76
C TYR A 143 -10.13 7.94 -3.27
N VAL A 144 -9.71 6.95 -4.08
CA VAL A 144 -9.68 7.09 -5.54
C VAL A 144 -11.09 7.37 -6.08
N GLN A 145 -12.07 6.59 -5.63
CA GLN A 145 -13.48 6.78 -6.01
C GLN A 145 -13.97 8.22 -5.78
N GLU A 146 -13.58 8.82 -4.67
CA GLU A 146 -14.01 10.16 -4.26
C GLU A 146 -13.22 11.29 -4.93
N THR A 147 -11.95 11.07 -5.26
CA THR A 147 -11.04 12.13 -5.71
C THR A 147 -10.77 12.13 -7.21
N ALA A 148 -10.96 11.01 -7.90
CA ALA A 148 -10.73 10.95 -9.34
C ALA A 148 -11.79 11.79 -10.08
N SER A 149 -11.34 12.64 -11.00
CA SER A 149 -12.24 13.46 -11.84
C SER A 149 -13.04 12.65 -12.85
N GLU A 150 -12.54 11.47 -13.20
CA GLU A 150 -13.10 10.53 -14.18
C GLU A 150 -12.58 9.11 -13.86
N PRO A 151 -13.10 8.05 -14.53
CA PRO A 151 -12.71 6.68 -14.22
C PRO A 151 -11.19 6.45 -14.27
N ALA A 152 -10.61 6.16 -13.11
CA ALA A 152 -9.16 6.16 -12.92
C ALA A 152 -8.49 4.82 -13.27
N LEU A 153 -7.21 4.91 -13.62
CA LEU A 153 -6.27 3.79 -13.63
C LEU A 153 -5.58 3.68 -12.27
N VAL A 154 -5.71 2.51 -11.64
CA VAL A 154 -5.07 2.21 -10.35
C VAL A 154 -4.02 1.12 -10.51
N CYS A 155 -2.75 1.46 -10.37
CA CYS A 155 -1.63 0.52 -10.37
C CYS A 155 -1.37 -0.03 -8.96
N LEU A 156 -1.23 -1.36 -8.85
CA LEU A 156 -1.12 -2.07 -7.58
C LEU A 156 0.09 -3.03 -7.57
N PRO A 157 1.15 -2.76 -6.80
CA PRO A 157 2.23 -3.71 -6.58
C PRO A 157 1.79 -4.82 -5.61
N GLY A 158 2.64 -5.83 -5.43
CA GLY A 158 2.46 -6.82 -4.36
C GLY A 158 2.74 -6.19 -2.99
N LEU A 159 1.71 -5.93 -2.20
CA LEU A 159 1.85 -5.33 -0.85
C LEU A 159 2.26 -6.42 0.17
N GLY A 160 3.43 -6.27 0.79
CA GLY A 160 3.94 -7.24 1.76
C GLY A 160 4.39 -8.58 1.15
N CYS A 161 4.47 -8.67 -0.18
CA CYS A 161 4.82 -9.89 -0.92
C CYS A 161 6.35 -10.14 -1.01
N GLY A 162 7.15 -9.09 -0.80
CA GLY A 162 8.61 -9.15 -0.83
C GLY A 162 9.22 -9.70 0.47
N MET A 163 10.17 -8.97 1.04
CA MET A 163 10.85 -9.36 2.29
C MET A 163 9.90 -9.46 3.49
N PHE A 164 8.81 -8.69 3.49
CA PHE A 164 7.80 -8.74 4.55
C PHE A 164 7.05 -10.06 4.62
N ALA A 165 7.01 -10.86 3.56
CA ALA A 165 6.37 -12.18 3.59
C ALA A 165 7.15 -13.20 4.44
N GLY A 166 8.44 -12.95 4.72
CA GLY A 166 9.28 -13.87 5.48
C GLY A 166 9.29 -15.29 4.90
N SER A 167 9.04 -16.29 5.74
CA SER A 167 8.95 -17.70 5.35
C SER A 167 7.75 -18.04 4.44
N PHE A 168 6.82 -17.11 4.24
CA PHE A 168 5.60 -17.30 3.45
C PHE A 168 5.70 -16.75 2.02
N LYS A 169 6.88 -16.28 1.61
CA LYS A 169 7.14 -15.77 0.25
C LYS A 169 6.69 -16.78 -0.83
N GLY A 170 6.14 -16.29 -1.93
CA GLY A 170 5.54 -17.11 -2.99
C GLY A 170 4.10 -17.54 -2.70
N MET A 171 3.81 -18.05 -1.51
CA MET A 171 2.42 -18.33 -1.10
C MET A 171 1.63 -17.03 -0.92
N ILE A 172 2.25 -16.02 -0.29
CA ILE A 172 1.63 -14.72 -0.06
C ILE A 172 1.28 -14.02 -1.37
N ASP A 173 2.10 -14.16 -2.41
CA ASP A 173 1.85 -13.51 -3.70
C ASP A 173 0.51 -13.97 -4.30
N HIS A 174 0.25 -15.28 -4.28
CA HIS A 174 -1.02 -15.85 -4.75
C HIS A 174 -2.20 -15.45 -3.87
N LEU A 175 -2.02 -15.49 -2.55
CA LEU A 175 -3.08 -15.14 -1.60
C LEU A 175 -3.43 -13.64 -1.68
N PHE A 176 -2.43 -12.78 -1.90
CA PHE A 176 -2.61 -11.34 -2.08
C PHE A 176 -3.52 -11.05 -3.28
N ILE A 177 -3.20 -11.61 -4.45
CA ILE A 177 -3.98 -11.39 -5.68
C ILE A 177 -5.44 -11.84 -5.49
N GLN A 178 -5.64 -13.06 -4.98
CA GLN A 178 -6.98 -13.59 -4.70
C GLN A 178 -7.75 -12.67 -3.73
N THR A 179 -7.09 -12.22 -2.67
CA THR A 179 -7.72 -11.33 -1.68
C THR A 179 -8.11 -9.99 -2.30
N VAL A 180 -7.27 -9.41 -3.15
CA VAL A 180 -7.56 -8.16 -3.84
C VAL A 180 -8.77 -8.33 -4.76
N GLN A 181 -8.81 -9.39 -5.56
CA GLN A 181 -9.96 -9.70 -6.42
C GLN A 181 -11.25 -9.84 -5.59
N ASP A 182 -11.20 -10.57 -4.46
CA ASP A 182 -12.32 -10.72 -3.55
C ASP A 182 -12.80 -9.38 -2.96
N ILE A 183 -11.88 -8.48 -2.60
CA ILE A 183 -12.20 -7.12 -2.11
C ILE A 183 -12.89 -6.32 -3.23
N LEU A 184 -12.33 -6.33 -4.44
CA LEU A 184 -12.90 -5.61 -5.58
C LEU A 184 -14.31 -6.14 -5.90
N GLN A 185 -14.51 -7.45 -5.95
CA GLN A 185 -15.82 -8.06 -6.18
C GLN A 185 -16.82 -7.70 -5.08
N ARG A 186 -16.40 -7.73 -3.80
CA ARG A 186 -17.27 -7.43 -2.65
C ARG A 186 -17.72 -5.96 -2.62
N HIS A 187 -16.87 -5.04 -3.07
CA HIS A 187 -17.14 -3.59 -3.02
C HIS A 187 -17.42 -2.98 -4.38
N ARG A 188 -17.61 -3.78 -5.44
CA ARG A 188 -17.72 -3.32 -6.84
C ARG A 188 -18.73 -2.20 -7.06
N ASP A 189 -19.87 -2.24 -6.36
CA ASP A 189 -20.94 -1.24 -6.48
C ASP A 189 -20.55 0.13 -5.90
N ARG A 190 -19.46 0.18 -5.12
CA ARG A 190 -18.89 1.39 -4.53
C ARG A 190 -17.66 1.90 -5.28
N LEU A 191 -17.18 1.17 -6.29
CA LEU A 191 -15.94 1.42 -7.02
C LEU A 191 -16.24 1.72 -8.51
N THR A 192 -17.20 2.61 -8.76
CA THR A 192 -17.71 2.94 -10.10
C THR A 192 -16.83 3.93 -10.87
N ASN A 193 -15.95 4.66 -10.18
CA ASN A 193 -15.04 5.65 -10.77
C ASN A 193 -13.59 5.11 -10.87
N ILE A 194 -13.45 3.79 -10.86
CA ILE A 194 -12.19 3.09 -11.14
C ILE A 194 -12.43 2.26 -12.38
N ALA A 195 -11.70 2.56 -13.45
CA ALA A 195 -11.81 1.84 -14.72
C ALA A 195 -11.01 0.52 -14.67
N MET A 196 -9.81 0.58 -14.12
CA MET A 196 -8.90 -0.56 -14.09
C MET A 196 -8.05 -0.59 -12.84
N VAL A 197 -7.93 -1.77 -12.23
CA VAL A 197 -6.86 -2.09 -11.29
C VAL A 197 -5.82 -2.93 -12.00
N TYR A 198 -4.63 -2.36 -12.18
CA TYR A 198 -3.49 -2.94 -12.87
C TYR A 198 -2.47 -3.51 -11.88
N HIS A 199 -2.34 -4.83 -11.80
CA HIS A 199 -1.34 -5.50 -10.99
C HIS A 199 -0.15 -5.94 -11.84
N TYR A 200 1.00 -5.30 -11.64
CA TYR A 200 2.27 -5.71 -12.25
C TYR A 200 2.86 -6.90 -11.51
N ALA A 201 2.86 -8.07 -12.15
CA ALA A 201 3.32 -9.31 -11.55
C ALA A 201 4.81 -9.56 -11.87
N TYR A 202 5.71 -9.08 -11.00
CA TYR A 202 7.16 -9.36 -11.13
C TYR A 202 7.47 -10.82 -10.78
N GLY A 203 8.25 -11.52 -11.61
CA GLY A 203 8.70 -12.89 -11.32
C GLY A 203 9.75 -13.42 -12.30
N PRO A 204 10.88 -13.98 -11.81
CA PRO A 204 11.90 -14.54 -12.67
C PRO A 204 11.44 -15.93 -13.16
N TYR A 205 11.36 -16.12 -14.48
CA TYR A 205 11.19 -17.42 -15.16
C TYR A 205 9.79 -18.06 -15.18
N GLN A 206 8.80 -17.45 -15.86
CA GLN A 206 7.74 -18.20 -16.60
C GLN A 206 7.26 -17.35 -17.80
N SER A 207 6.52 -17.96 -18.74
CA SER A 207 5.93 -17.31 -19.92
C SER A 207 5.12 -16.06 -19.57
N GLU A 208 4.95 -15.17 -20.55
CA GLU A 208 4.05 -14.01 -20.46
C GLU A 208 2.68 -14.43 -19.91
N LEU A 209 2.25 -13.78 -18.83
CA LEU A 209 0.92 -13.93 -18.25
C LEU A 209 0.22 -12.58 -18.40
N ARG A 210 -0.85 -12.56 -19.18
CA ARG A 210 -1.85 -11.50 -19.15
C ARG A 210 -3.18 -12.13 -18.76
N TYR A 211 -3.68 -11.73 -17.60
CA TYR A 211 -4.97 -12.14 -17.07
C TYR A 211 -5.84 -10.90 -16.89
N GLU A 212 -7.11 -11.01 -17.26
CA GLU A 212 -8.08 -9.93 -17.18
C GLU A 212 -9.40 -10.50 -16.69
N GLU A 213 -10.01 -9.81 -15.73
CA GLU A 213 -11.31 -10.15 -15.15
C GLU A 213 -12.17 -8.89 -15.09
N GLN A 214 -13.38 -8.98 -15.65
CA GLN A 214 -14.38 -7.93 -15.48
C GLN A 214 -15.04 -8.07 -14.09
N ILE A 215 -14.93 -7.04 -13.26
CA ILE A 215 -15.46 -7.02 -11.89
C ILE A 215 -16.88 -6.42 -11.86
N SER A 216 -17.11 -5.33 -12.60
CA SER A 216 -18.40 -4.66 -12.79
C SER A 216 -18.50 -4.07 -14.19
N ASP A 217 -19.56 -3.34 -14.54
CA ASP A 217 -19.66 -2.67 -15.84
C ASP A 217 -18.56 -1.62 -16.08
N THR A 218 -17.96 -1.08 -15.01
CA THR A 218 -16.96 -0.01 -15.07
C THR A 218 -15.56 -0.47 -14.70
N LEU A 219 -15.42 -1.52 -13.89
CA LEU A 219 -14.15 -1.93 -13.31
C LEU A 219 -13.68 -3.27 -13.87
N ARG A 220 -12.44 -3.30 -14.35
CA ARG A 220 -11.69 -4.53 -14.63
C ARG A 220 -10.44 -4.67 -13.76
N PHE A 221 -10.10 -5.90 -13.40
CA PHE A 221 -8.81 -6.25 -12.81
C PHE A 221 -7.92 -6.85 -13.90
N VAL A 222 -6.72 -6.28 -14.07
CA VAL A 222 -5.73 -6.77 -15.03
C VAL A 222 -4.46 -7.13 -14.29
N GLN A 223 -4.02 -8.37 -14.43
CA GLN A 223 -2.70 -8.80 -14.01
C GLN A 223 -1.83 -9.03 -15.24
N TRP A 224 -0.70 -8.32 -15.31
CA TRP A 224 0.22 -8.43 -16.44
C TRP A 224 1.66 -8.62 -15.94
N ARG A 225 2.23 -9.78 -16.23
CA ARG A 225 3.65 -10.04 -16.05
C ARG A 225 4.43 -9.51 -17.25
N ASN A 226 5.50 -8.75 -17.00
CA ASN A 226 6.29 -8.07 -18.02
C ASN A 226 5.48 -7.07 -18.87
N GLY A 227 4.37 -6.54 -18.33
CA GLY A 227 3.68 -5.41 -18.94
C GLY A 227 4.44 -4.09 -18.73
N PRO A 228 3.85 -2.96 -19.13
CA PRO A 228 4.41 -1.65 -18.86
C PRO A 228 4.57 -1.39 -17.35
N SER A 229 5.59 -0.63 -16.96
CA SER A 229 5.82 -0.33 -15.55
C SER A 229 4.74 0.60 -14.98
N MET A 230 4.48 0.50 -13.67
CA MET A 230 3.33 1.10 -12.98
C MET A 230 3.34 2.64 -12.89
N LEU A 231 4.44 3.30 -13.25
CA LEU A 231 4.53 4.76 -13.39
C LEU A 231 4.65 5.19 -14.88
N SER A 232 4.28 4.31 -15.81
CA SER A 232 4.12 4.67 -17.22
C SER A 232 2.83 5.48 -17.43
N ARG A 233 2.75 6.21 -18.55
CA ARG A 233 1.52 6.89 -18.94
C ARG A 233 0.36 5.88 -19.07
N PRO A 234 -0.89 6.27 -18.72
CA PRO A 234 -2.04 5.37 -18.80
C PRO A 234 -2.22 4.72 -20.17
N SER A 235 -2.07 5.48 -21.26
CA SER A 235 -2.17 4.99 -22.64
C SER A 235 -1.13 3.93 -23.01
N VAL A 236 0.04 3.95 -22.34
CA VAL A 236 1.11 2.96 -22.52
C VAL A 236 0.72 1.65 -21.82
N ILE A 237 0.11 1.75 -20.63
CA ILE A 237 -0.37 0.59 -19.86
C ILE A 237 -1.53 -0.10 -20.61
N ASP A 238 -2.48 0.68 -21.11
CA ASP A 238 -3.61 0.18 -21.89
C ASP A 238 -4.12 1.26 -22.85
N SER A 239 -4.22 0.90 -24.13
CA SER A 239 -4.62 1.80 -25.23
C SER A 239 -6.07 2.31 -25.13
N ALA A 240 -6.87 1.80 -24.20
CA ALA A 240 -8.20 2.32 -23.90
C ALA A 240 -8.17 3.62 -23.07
N PHE A 241 -7.01 4.00 -22.53
CA PHE A 241 -6.83 5.23 -21.76
C PHE A 241 -6.13 6.32 -22.58
N GLU A 242 -6.53 7.55 -22.32
CA GLU A 242 -5.82 8.74 -22.78
C GLU A 242 -4.64 9.05 -21.84
N ASP A 243 -3.67 9.82 -22.31
CA ASP A 243 -2.46 10.17 -21.55
C ASP A 243 -2.73 10.95 -20.25
N ASP A 244 -3.86 11.65 -20.18
CA ASP A 244 -4.32 12.47 -19.05
C ASP A 244 -5.30 11.74 -18.11
N THR A 245 -5.60 10.47 -18.38
CA THR A 245 -6.41 9.65 -17.47
C THR A 245 -5.81 9.66 -16.06
N PRO A 246 -6.60 9.87 -14.99
CA PRO A 246 -6.08 9.89 -13.63
C PRO A 246 -5.34 8.59 -13.27
N LEU A 247 -4.05 8.72 -12.96
CA LEU A 247 -3.19 7.62 -12.54
C LEU A 247 -2.99 7.66 -11.02
N TYR A 248 -3.39 6.57 -10.37
CA TYR A 248 -3.11 6.32 -8.97
C TYR A 248 -2.22 5.09 -8.86
N LYS A 249 -1.12 5.19 -8.11
CA LYS A 249 -0.23 4.04 -7.87
C LYS A 249 -0.17 3.75 -6.38
N PHE A 250 -0.56 2.54 -5.99
CA PHE A 250 -0.23 2.01 -4.68
C PHE A 250 1.29 1.85 -4.55
N VAL A 251 1.78 2.14 -3.36
CA VAL A 251 3.18 1.95 -2.99
C VAL A 251 3.25 0.99 -1.81
N ALA A 252 4.06 -0.06 -1.95
CA ALA A 252 4.29 -1.05 -0.89
C ALA A 252 5.12 -0.40 0.23
N TRP A 253 4.41 0.15 1.21
CA TRP A 253 5.00 0.89 2.33
C TRP A 253 5.13 -0.01 3.57
N ASP A 254 5.62 0.56 4.66
CA ASP A 254 5.76 -0.11 5.95
C ASP A 254 5.20 0.71 7.12
N HIS A 255 5.13 0.05 8.27
CA HIS A 255 4.49 0.58 9.47
C HIS A 255 5.29 1.71 10.13
N PHE A 256 6.59 1.81 9.91
CA PHE A 256 7.51 2.51 10.82
C PHE A 256 8.41 3.55 10.12
N SER A 257 8.50 3.55 8.80
CA SER A 257 9.27 4.51 8.00
C SER A 257 8.41 5.69 7.50
N TRP A 258 9.02 6.73 6.94
CA TRP A 258 8.32 7.74 6.15
C TRP A 258 8.12 7.24 4.72
N PRO A 259 7.14 7.78 3.97
CA PRO A 259 7.00 7.49 2.53
C PRO A 259 8.33 7.71 1.80
N GLY A 260 8.82 6.68 1.12
CA GLY A 260 10.08 6.66 0.38
C GLY A 260 11.21 5.86 1.03
N ASN A 261 11.13 5.55 2.33
CA ASN A 261 12.04 4.69 3.11
C ASN A 261 13.51 4.66 2.61
N ASP A 262 13.89 3.65 1.81
CA ASP A 262 15.22 3.46 1.21
C ASP A 262 15.79 4.72 0.54
N PHE A 263 14.94 5.55 -0.06
CA PHE A 263 15.37 6.76 -0.75
C PHE A 263 15.94 7.82 0.20
N PHE A 264 15.54 7.83 1.48
CA PHE A 264 16.18 8.68 2.49
C PHE A 264 17.66 8.30 2.75
N ALA A 265 18.08 7.10 2.31
CA ALA A 265 19.47 6.66 2.29
C ALA A 265 20.13 6.81 0.90
N ASN A 266 19.52 7.57 -0.02
CA ASN A 266 19.91 7.66 -1.43
C ASN A 266 19.91 6.31 -2.16
N SER A 267 19.05 5.38 -1.74
CA SER A 267 18.92 4.06 -2.34
C SER A 267 17.61 3.97 -3.14
N ARG A 268 17.71 3.79 -4.45
CA ARG A 268 16.56 3.52 -5.34
C ARG A 268 16.27 2.02 -5.37
N GLN A 269 15.81 1.52 -4.22
CA GLN A 269 15.48 0.11 -3.99
C GLN A 269 14.10 0.02 -3.35
N THR A 270 13.52 -1.17 -3.42
CA THR A 270 12.13 -1.46 -3.01
C THR A 270 11.09 -0.66 -3.82
N ASP A 271 9.83 -1.09 -3.79
CA ASP A 271 8.78 -0.32 -4.49
C ASP A 271 8.62 1.09 -3.88
N ASP A 272 8.85 1.23 -2.57
CA ASP A 272 8.76 2.50 -1.85
C ASP A 272 9.86 3.49 -2.28
N GLY A 273 11.13 3.09 -2.18
CA GLY A 273 12.24 3.94 -2.58
C GLY A 273 12.29 4.22 -4.08
N VAL A 274 11.89 3.25 -4.92
CA VAL A 274 11.77 3.47 -6.37
C VAL A 274 10.68 4.48 -6.71
N SER A 275 9.50 4.35 -6.10
CA SER A 275 8.40 5.29 -6.35
C SER A 275 8.75 6.70 -5.89
N ALA A 276 9.37 6.83 -4.71
CA ALA A 276 9.80 8.12 -4.18
C ALA A 276 10.93 8.76 -4.99
N ALA A 277 11.84 7.97 -5.57
CA ALA A 277 12.91 8.50 -6.42
C ALA A 277 12.40 8.91 -7.82
N ALA A 278 11.31 8.29 -8.29
CA ALA A 278 10.72 8.55 -9.60
C ALA A 278 9.73 9.74 -9.58
N THR A 279 9.49 10.36 -8.42
CA THR A 279 8.44 11.37 -8.19
C THR A 279 8.88 12.57 -7.37
#